data_AF-A0A6N2I3Z0-F1
#
_entry.id   AF-A0A6N2I3Z0-F1
#
_cell.length_a   1.000
_cell.length_b   1.000
_cell.length_c   1.000
_cell.angle_alpha   90.00
_cell.angle_beta   90.00
_cell.angle_gamma   90.00
#
_symmetry.space_group_name_H-M   'P 1'
#
loop_
_entity.id
_entity.type
_entity.pdbx_description
1 polymer ?
#
loop_
_entity_poly.entity_id
_entity_poly.type
_entity_poly.pdbx_seq_one_letter_code
_entity_poly.pdbx_strand_id
1 'polypeptide(L)'
;MTTPEEAPAASPPGGGPYACPCCKLLTLEARGHFQICDECSWEDDGQDDPNADEVWGGPNGSESLTDARLRYAQYVTTMRATDPRSAANGGPGRWRSRPRRRRS
;
A
#
# COMPACT_ATOMS: atom_id res chain seq x y z
N MET A 1 30.73 17.90 12.30
CA MET A 1 31.01 17.11 11.08
C MET A 1 30.50 15.70 11.33
N THR A 2 29.29 15.40 10.86
CA THR A 2 28.73 14.04 10.76
C THR A 2 27.65 14.07 9.66
N THR A 3 27.67 13.02 8.84
CA THR A 3 27.23 12.81 7.45
C THR A 3 25.74 13.08 7.12
N PRO A 4 25.39 13.42 5.86
CA PRO A 4 24.05 13.22 5.32
C PRO A 4 23.95 11.83 4.66
N GLU A 5 23.22 10.88 5.24
CA GLU A 5 23.00 9.57 4.62
C GLU A 5 21.56 9.10 4.86
N GLU A 6 20.86 8.92 3.73
CA GLU A 6 19.67 8.09 3.46
C GLU A 6 18.36 8.29 4.26
N ALA A 7 17.35 8.79 3.53
CA ALA A 7 15.93 8.92 3.91
C ALA A 7 15.14 7.63 3.64
N PRO A 8 13.95 7.41 4.23
CA PRO A 8 12.93 6.59 3.59
C PRO A 8 11.91 7.51 2.91
N ALA A 9 11.91 7.47 1.57
CA ALA A 9 10.80 7.82 0.68
C ALA A 9 9.73 8.75 1.27
N ALA A 10 10.12 9.98 1.61
CA ALA A 10 9.18 10.97 2.09
C ALA A 10 8.22 11.30 0.95
N SER A 11 6.94 10.99 1.15
CA SER A 11 5.86 11.33 0.23
C SER A 11 5.95 12.78 -0.25
N PRO A 12 5.46 13.07 -1.46
CA PRO A 12 5.45 14.43 -1.95
C PRO A 12 4.67 15.33 -0.98
N PRO A 13 5.15 16.56 -0.73
CA PRO A 13 4.42 17.52 0.09
C PRO A 13 3.07 17.81 -0.60
N GLY A 14 1.96 17.46 0.06
CA GLY A 14 0.61 17.72 -0.44
C GLY A 14 -0.39 16.56 -0.50
N GLY A 15 -0.26 15.52 0.33
CA GLY A 15 -1.36 14.57 0.58
C GLY A 15 -1.69 13.67 -0.62
N GLY A 16 -0.67 13.00 -1.16
CA GLY A 16 -0.86 11.93 -2.15
C GLY A 16 -1.04 10.58 -1.48
N PRO A 17 -1.58 9.58 -2.19
CA PRO A 17 -1.72 8.25 -1.65
C PRO A 17 -0.34 7.65 -1.33
N TYR A 18 -0.22 7.04 -0.17
CA TYR A 18 0.95 6.32 0.30
C TYR A 18 0.88 4.85 -0.11
N ALA A 19 2.05 4.25 -0.33
CA ALA A 19 2.15 2.84 -0.66
C ALA A 19 1.80 1.98 0.56
N CYS A 20 0.86 1.05 0.40
CA CYS A 20 0.57 0.04 1.41
C CYS A 20 1.82 -0.82 1.67
N PRO A 21 2.23 -1.07 2.94
CA PRO A 21 3.41 -1.87 3.23
C PRO A 21 3.29 -3.32 2.75
N CYS A 22 2.07 -3.83 2.56
CA CYS A 22 1.78 -5.16 2.04
C CYS A 22 1.80 -5.21 0.51
N CYS A 23 0.84 -4.56 -0.18
CA CYS A 23 0.68 -4.69 -1.63
C CYS A 23 1.50 -3.71 -2.48
N LYS A 24 2.10 -2.70 -1.84
CA LYS A 24 2.88 -1.60 -2.46
C LYS A 24 2.10 -0.73 -3.45
N LEU A 25 0.78 -0.90 -3.57
CA LEU A 25 -0.08 0.04 -4.31
C LEU A 25 -0.34 1.31 -3.49
N LEU A 26 -0.57 2.42 -4.19
CA LEU A 26 -0.88 3.72 -3.60
C LEU A 26 -2.37 3.79 -3.20
N THR A 27 -2.70 3.14 -2.09
CA THR A 27 -4.08 2.96 -1.59
C THR A 27 -4.36 3.66 -0.27
N LEU A 28 -3.32 4.14 0.42
CA LEU A 28 -3.45 4.74 1.76
C LEU A 28 -3.46 6.26 1.68
N GLU A 29 -4.25 6.95 2.51
CA GLU A 29 -4.26 8.41 2.61
C GLU A 29 -3.10 8.94 3.46
N ALA A 30 -2.62 8.15 4.42
CA ALA A 30 -1.47 8.44 5.28
C ALA A 30 -0.82 7.14 5.80
N ARG A 31 0.44 7.20 6.25
CA ARG A 31 1.16 6.05 6.82
C ARG A 31 0.99 5.91 8.33
N GLY A 32 0.72 4.70 8.82
CA GLY A 32 0.59 4.39 10.25
C GLY A 32 -0.68 4.95 10.90
N HIS A 33 -1.73 5.15 10.11
CA HIS A 33 -2.99 5.76 10.55
C HIS A 33 -4.15 4.75 10.67
N PHE A 34 -3.84 3.45 10.78
CA PHE A 34 -4.83 2.37 10.92
C PHE A 34 -5.83 2.31 9.75
N GLN A 35 -5.43 2.78 8.58
CA GLN A 35 -6.25 2.65 7.38
C GLN A 35 -6.14 1.23 6.82
N ILE A 36 -7.27 0.64 6.48
CA ILE A 36 -7.33 -0.65 5.77
C ILE A 36 -7.15 -0.41 4.27
N CYS A 37 -6.21 -1.14 3.66
CA CYS A 37 -5.93 -1.08 2.23
C CYS A 37 -7.04 -1.73 1.40
N ASP A 38 -7.69 -0.98 0.51
CA ASP A 38 -8.77 -1.49 -0.36
C ASP A 38 -8.31 -2.55 -1.40
N GLU A 39 -7.00 -2.75 -1.58
CA GLU A 39 -6.47 -3.80 -2.48
C GLU A 39 -6.25 -5.14 -1.76
N CYS A 40 -5.56 -5.12 -0.61
CA CYS A 40 -5.08 -6.35 0.05
C CYS A 40 -5.66 -6.58 1.45
N SER A 41 -6.49 -5.65 1.92
CA SER A 41 -7.15 -5.65 3.23
C SER A 41 -6.22 -5.59 4.44
N TRP A 42 -4.94 -5.23 4.24
CA TRP A 42 -4.00 -4.98 5.33
C TRP A 42 -4.28 -3.63 6.00
N GLU A 43 -4.34 -3.59 7.34
CA GLU A 43 -4.38 -2.34 8.11
C GLU A 43 -2.97 -1.79 8.31
N ASP A 44 -2.76 -0.53 7.93
CA ASP A 44 -1.49 0.17 8.17
C ASP A 44 -1.42 0.72 9.60
N ASP A 45 -1.16 -0.18 10.55
CA ASP A 45 -0.91 0.07 11.98
C ASP A 45 0.51 0.62 12.28
N GLY A 46 1.31 0.84 11.23
CA GLY A 46 2.69 1.32 11.31
C GLY A 46 3.74 0.21 11.21
N GLN A 47 3.33 -1.06 11.08
CA GLN A 47 4.24 -2.16 10.80
C GLN A 47 4.90 -2.03 9.41
N ASP A 48 6.21 -2.30 9.32
CA ASP A 48 7.01 -2.24 8.09
C ASP A 48 8.16 -3.28 8.11
N ASP A 49 9.10 -3.19 7.17
CA ASP A 49 10.16 -4.18 6.97
C ASP A 49 10.91 -4.64 8.24
N PRO A 50 11.30 -3.77 9.20
CA PRO A 50 12.05 -4.20 10.38
C PRO A 50 11.27 -5.13 11.33
N ASN A 51 9.94 -5.10 11.29
CA ASN A 51 9.07 -5.86 12.17
C ASN A 51 8.08 -6.72 11.38
N ALA A 52 8.35 -6.99 10.09
CA ALA A 52 7.38 -7.60 9.18
C ALA A 52 6.97 -9.04 9.56
N ASP A 53 7.82 -9.76 10.29
CA ASP A 53 7.56 -11.13 10.74
C ASP A 53 6.79 -11.21 12.07
N GLU A 54 6.58 -10.07 12.73
CA GLU A 54 5.82 -10.01 13.98
C GLU A 54 4.30 -10.05 13.71
N VAL A 55 3.54 -10.57 14.67
CA VAL A 55 2.08 -10.54 14.65
C VAL A 55 1.59 -9.53 15.67
N TRP A 56 1.07 -8.39 15.20
CA TRP A 56 0.61 -7.30 16.06
C TRP A 56 -0.87 -7.42 16.46
N GLY A 57 -1.66 -8.25 15.77
CA GLY A 57 -3.05 -8.50 16.13
C GLY A 57 -4.03 -7.56 15.40
N GLY A 58 -5.10 -7.19 16.12
CA GLY A 58 -6.09 -6.23 15.62
C GLY A 58 -6.82 -6.70 14.36
N PRO A 59 -7.17 -5.78 13.45
CA PRO A 59 -7.74 -6.09 12.14
C PRO A 59 -6.86 -6.99 11.24
N ASN A 60 -5.54 -6.99 11.44
CA ASN A 60 -4.61 -7.91 10.76
C ASN A 60 -4.67 -9.35 11.33
N GLY A 61 -5.35 -9.55 12.47
CA GLY A 61 -5.60 -10.87 13.05
C GLY A 61 -4.31 -11.56 13.49
N SER A 62 -4.16 -12.84 13.15
CA SER A 62 -2.95 -13.61 13.47
C SER A 62 -1.92 -13.61 12.33
N GLU A 63 -2.06 -12.70 11.36
CA GLU A 63 -1.20 -12.63 10.17
C GLU A 63 -0.05 -11.63 10.41
N SER A 64 1.18 -11.99 10.05
CA SER A 64 2.31 -11.07 9.98
C SER A 64 2.29 -10.29 8.66
N LEU A 65 2.99 -9.16 8.57
CA LEU A 65 3.12 -8.42 7.31
C LEU A 65 3.81 -9.28 6.23
N THR A 66 4.76 -10.13 6.61
CA THR A 66 5.39 -11.12 5.73
C THR A 66 4.36 -12.10 5.16
N ASP A 67 3.50 -12.67 6.00
CA ASP A 67 2.45 -13.60 5.56
C ASP A 67 1.43 -12.92 4.65
N ALA A 68 1.03 -11.69 4.97
CA ALA A 68 0.13 -10.90 4.15
C ALA A 68 0.72 -10.61 2.76
N ARG A 69 2.03 -10.31 2.68
CA ARG A 69 2.75 -10.13 1.40
C ARG A 69 2.73 -11.43 0.59
N LEU A 70 2.96 -12.58 1.22
CA LEU A 70 2.90 -13.89 0.55
C LEU A 70 1.49 -14.20 0.03
N ARG A 71 0.46 -13.98 0.85
CA ARG A 71 -0.95 -14.15 0.46
C ARG A 71 -1.32 -13.24 -0.71
N TYR A 72 -0.90 -11.98 -0.68
CA TYR A 72 -1.14 -11.06 -1.78
C TYR A 72 -0.40 -11.47 -3.07
N ALA A 73 0.84 -11.97 -2.97
CA ALA A 73 1.56 -12.50 -4.13
C ALA A 73 0.81 -13.69 -4.77
N GLN A 74 0.22 -14.58 -3.97
CA GLN A 74 -0.63 -15.68 -4.46
C GLN A 74 -1.92 -15.15 -5.13
N TYR A 75 -2.56 -14.14 -4.55
CA TYR A 75 -3.71 -13.48 -5.17
C TYR A 75 -3.35 -12.84 -6.53
N VAL A 76 -2.18 -12.19 -6.63
CA VAL A 76 -1.68 -11.59 -7.87
C VAL A 76 -1.57 -12.62 -8.99
N THR A 77 -1.04 -13.81 -8.71
CA THR A 77 -0.84 -14.84 -9.74
C THR A 77 -2.11 -15.61 -10.08
N THR A 78 -3.14 -15.60 -9.23
CA THR A 78 -4.32 -16.47 -9.43
C THR A 78 -5.57 -15.71 -9.86
N MET A 79 -5.82 -14.52 -9.30
CA MET A 79 -7.14 -13.89 -9.38
C MET A 79 -7.08 -12.42 -9.76
N ARG A 80 -6.05 -11.69 -9.32
CA ARG A 80 -5.99 -10.22 -9.42
C ARG A 80 -6.23 -9.70 -10.83
N ALA A 81 -5.66 -10.32 -11.86
CA ALA A 81 -5.78 -9.83 -13.24
C ALA A 81 -7.23 -9.74 -13.75
N THR A 82 -8.13 -10.57 -13.21
CA THR A 82 -9.54 -10.63 -13.62
C THR A 82 -10.50 -10.11 -12.54
N ASP A 83 -10.00 -9.71 -11.37
CA ASP A 83 -10.83 -9.24 -10.28
C ASP A 83 -11.25 -7.77 -10.48
N PRO A 84 -12.54 -7.47 -10.71
CA PRO A 84 -13.00 -6.11 -10.93
C PRO A 84 -12.91 -5.23 -9.67
N ARG A 85 -12.65 -5.82 -8.49
CA ARG A 85 -12.50 -5.08 -7.23
C ARG A 85 -11.08 -4.59 -7.00
N SER A 86 -10.07 -5.17 -7.64
CA SER A 86 -8.68 -4.75 -7.50
C SER A 86 -8.53 -3.28 -7.90
N ALA A 87 -7.92 -2.49 -7.03
CA ALA A 87 -7.52 -1.12 -7.31
C ALA A 87 -6.61 -1.05 -8.55
N ALA A 88 -5.83 -2.10 -8.82
CA ALA A 88 -5.01 -2.19 -10.02
C ALA A 88 -5.82 -2.29 -11.33
N ASN A 89 -7.06 -2.79 -11.27
CA ASN A 89 -7.96 -2.89 -12.43
C ASN A 89 -8.95 -1.73 -12.53
N GLY A 90 -8.76 -0.69 -11.72
CA GLY A 90 -9.67 0.46 -11.69
C GLY A 90 -10.92 0.24 -10.83
N GLY A 91 -10.83 -0.61 -9.80
CA GLY A 91 -11.77 -0.71 -8.68
C GLY A 91 -12.03 0.63 -7.97
N PRO A 92 -12.88 0.65 -6.92
CA PRO A 92 -13.19 1.88 -6.18
C PRO A 92 -11.90 2.52 -5.67
N GLY A 93 -11.56 3.71 -6.19
CA GLY A 93 -10.23 4.31 -6.01
C GLY A 93 -9.64 4.96 -7.28
N ARG A 94 -10.47 5.51 -8.17
CA ARG A 94 -10.00 6.25 -9.35
C ARG A 94 -9.18 7.48 -8.92
N TRP A 95 -7.86 7.36 -8.82
CA TRP A 95 -6.95 8.48 -8.98
C TRP A 95 -7.02 8.95 -10.44
N ARG A 96 -7.81 10.00 -10.70
CA ARG A 96 -7.86 10.64 -12.02
C ARG A 96 -6.57 11.43 -12.26
N SER A 97 -5.55 10.79 -12.81
CA SER A 97 -4.65 11.52 -13.71
C SER A 97 -5.35 11.63 -15.06
N ARG A 98 -6.25 12.62 -15.22
CA ARG A 98 -6.64 13.05 -16.58
C ARG A 98 -5.33 13.42 -17.28
N PRO A 99 -4.98 12.84 -18.45
CA PRO A 99 -3.87 13.37 -19.21
C PRO A 99 -4.22 14.83 -19.53
N ARG A 100 -3.37 15.77 -19.10
CA ARG A 100 -3.46 17.17 -19.52
C ARG A 100 -3.36 17.14 -21.04
N ARG A 101 -4.50 17.30 -21.74
CA ARG A 101 -4.48 17.55 -23.18
C ARG A 101 -3.65 18.81 -23.36
N ARG A 102 -2.51 18.69 -24.06
CA ARG A 102 -1.76 19.86 -24.54
C ARG A 102 -2.72 20.66 -25.42
N ARG A 103 -3.03 21.89 -25.02
CA ARG A 103 -3.61 22.86 -25.93
C ARG A 103 -2.49 23.27 -26.89
N SER A 104 -2.75 23.10 -28.17
CA SER A 104 -2.00 23.67 -29.28
C SER A 104 -1.99 25.19 -29.23
#